data_AF-A0A0Q4LHU0-F1
#
_entry.id   AF-A0A0Q4LHU0-F1
#
_cell.length_a   1.000
_cell.length_b   1.000
_cell.length_c   1.000
_cell.angle_alpha   90.00
_cell.angle_beta   90.00
_cell.angle_gamma   90.00
#
_symmetry.space_group_name_H-M   'P 1'
#
loop_
_entity.id
_entity.type
_entity.pdbx_description
1 polymer ?
#
loop_
_entity_poly.entity_id
_entity_poly.type
_entity_poly.pdbx_seq_one_letter_code
_entity_poly.pdbx_strand_id
1 'polypeptide(L)'
;MAKKADLTRLGKYLIQKSANRAEIFRKTSIKESRLSLLSNDATTKLTVDELYLIALAIDVDPGDMIKVICKDIVLNAPEQQLKLSERNKK
;
A
#
# COMPACT_ATOMS: atom_id res chain seq x y z
N MET A 1 19.10 -14.51 11.61
CA MET A 1 19.53 -14.01 10.28
C MET A 1 18.31 -13.37 9.63
N ALA A 2 18.31 -12.05 9.43
CA ALA A 2 17.12 -11.29 9.03
C ALA A 2 16.79 -11.50 7.54
N LYS A 3 15.54 -11.91 7.28
CA LYS A 3 14.94 -12.24 5.98
C LYS A 3 15.04 -11.04 5.01
N LYS A 4 15.45 -11.29 3.76
CA LYS A 4 15.37 -10.32 2.64
C LYS A 4 13.99 -9.67 2.64
N ALA A 5 13.93 -8.37 2.90
CA ALA A 5 12.72 -7.58 2.79
C ALA A 5 12.45 -7.36 1.30
N ASP A 6 11.56 -8.14 0.71
CA ASP A 6 10.86 -7.71 -0.50
C ASP A 6 10.00 -6.51 -0.09
N LEU A 7 10.55 -5.30 -0.27
CA LEU A 7 9.79 -4.09 -0.03
C LEU A 7 8.47 -4.18 -0.78
N THR A 8 7.40 -3.79 -0.10
CA THR A 8 6.09 -3.64 -0.71
C THR A 8 6.16 -2.63 -1.84
N ARG A 9 5.16 -2.63 -2.73
CA ARG A 9 5.08 -1.64 -3.81
C ARG A 9 5.11 -0.21 -3.29
N LEU A 10 4.47 0.02 -2.15
CA LEU A 10 4.53 1.30 -1.45
C LEU A 10 5.95 1.62 -0.98
N GLY A 11 6.64 0.66 -0.37
CA GLY A 11 8.04 0.84 0.02
C GLY A 11 8.96 1.19 -1.15
N LYS A 12 8.84 0.47 -2.28
CA LYS A 12 9.59 0.75 -3.52
C LYS A 12 9.24 2.13 -4.09
N TYR A 13 7.96 2.49 -4.08
CA TYR A 13 7.47 3.78 -4.56
C TYR A 13 8.03 4.95 -3.73
N LEU A 14 8.02 4.81 -2.40
CA LEU A 14 8.58 5.82 -1.49
C LEU A 14 10.08 6.01 -1.68
N ILE A 15 10.84 4.93 -1.90
CA ILE A 15 12.28 5.02 -2.20
C ILE A 15 12.50 5.71 -3.55
N GLN A 16 11.75 5.33 -4.58
CA GLN A 16 11.87 5.90 -5.92
C GLN A 16 11.56 7.41 -5.94
N LYS A 17 10.62 7.85 -5.12
CA LYS A 17 10.26 9.26 -4.95
C LYS A 17 11.15 10.02 -3.97
N SER A 18 12.19 9.38 -3.43
CA SER A 18 13.07 9.96 -2.39
C SER A 18 12.30 10.54 -1.21
N ALA A 19 11.17 9.92 -0.87
CA ALA A 19 10.28 10.39 0.17
C ALA A 19 10.95 10.25 1.54
N ASN A 20 11.14 11.37 2.23
CA ASN A 20 11.77 11.36 3.54
C ASN A 20 10.76 10.89 4.60
N ARG A 21 11.05 9.76 5.26
CA ARG A 21 10.19 9.18 6.30
C ARG A 21 9.88 10.16 7.43
N ALA A 22 10.86 11.01 7.78
CA ALA A 22 10.69 12.05 8.79
C ALA A 22 9.72 13.14 8.34
N GLU A 23 9.70 13.48 7.05
CA GLU A 23 8.78 14.47 6.49
C GLU A 23 7.35 13.92 6.43
N ILE A 24 7.20 12.67 6.00
CA ILE A 24 5.92 11.96 6.02
C ILE A 24 5.40 11.88 7.47
N PHE A 25 6.23 11.49 8.44
CA PHE A 25 5.85 11.47 9.85
C PHE A 25 5.34 12.83 10.33
N ARG A 26 6.04 13.92 10.01
CA ARG A 26 5.65 15.28 10.39
C ARG A 26 4.34 15.73 9.75
N LYS A 27 4.08 15.39 8.48
CA LYS A 27 2.89 15.81 7.74
C LYS A 27 1.67 14.91 8.00
N THR A 28 1.87 13.63 8.26
CA THR A 28 0.80 12.61 8.35
C THR A 28 0.52 12.13 9.77
N SER A 29 1.41 12.44 10.73
CA SER A 29 1.41 11.85 12.09
C SER A 29 1.51 10.30 12.14
N ILE A 30 1.82 9.65 11.02
CA ILE A 30 2.00 8.18 10.95
C ILE A 30 3.37 7.83 11.50
N LYS A 31 3.42 7.05 12.59
CA LYS A 31 4.66 6.59 13.24
C LYS A 31 5.63 5.93 12.25
N GLU A 32 6.93 6.21 12.38
CA GLU A 32 7.97 5.59 11.55
C GLU A 32 7.94 4.06 11.58
N SER A 33 7.57 3.46 12.73
CA SER A 33 7.37 2.02 12.86
C SER A 33 6.22 1.50 11.97
N ARG A 34 5.11 2.25 11.90
CA ARG A 34 3.94 1.93 11.08
C ARG A 34 4.27 2.04 9.59
N LEU A 35 4.97 3.11 9.19
CA LEU A 35 5.44 3.30 7.82
C LEU A 35 6.42 2.20 7.38
N SER A 36 7.30 1.78 8.29
CA SER A 36 8.24 0.68 8.06
C SER A 36 7.52 -0.66 7.91
N LEU A 37 6.48 -0.94 8.70
CA LEU A 37 5.62 -2.11 8.52
C LEU A 37 4.91 -2.06 7.15
N LEU A 38 4.27 -0.94 6.80
CA LEU A 38 3.61 -0.77 5.50
C LEU A 38 4.56 -0.94 4.30
N SER A 39 5.84 -0.60 4.49
CA SER A 39 6.86 -0.71 3.45
C SER A 39 7.53 -2.09 3.36
N ASN A 40 7.56 -2.85 4.46
CA ASN A 40 8.28 -4.13 4.55
C ASN A 40 7.37 -5.35 4.65
N ASP A 41 6.11 -5.17 5.02
CA ASP A 41 5.18 -6.25 5.28
C ASP A 41 4.04 -6.21 4.25
N ALA A 42 4.07 -7.17 3.33
CA ALA A 42 3.06 -7.29 2.27
C ALA A 42 1.69 -7.74 2.78
N THR A 43 1.58 -8.20 4.03
CA THR A 43 0.31 -8.61 4.65
C THR A 43 -0.38 -7.47 5.40
N THR A 44 0.33 -6.37 5.62
CA THR A 44 -0.22 -5.20 6.29
C THR A 44 -1.17 -4.46 5.35
N LYS A 45 -2.42 -4.33 5.78
CA LYS A 45 -3.43 -3.56 5.04
C LYS A 45 -3.09 -2.08 5.15
N LEU A 46 -2.75 -1.48 4.01
CA LEU A 46 -2.65 -0.04 3.87
C LEU A 46 -4.04 0.55 3.76
N THR A 47 -4.37 1.48 4.66
CA THR A 47 -5.65 2.20 4.61
C THR A 47 -5.59 3.29 3.55
N VAL A 48 -6.73 3.58 2.90
CA VAL A 48 -6.82 4.65 1.90
C VAL A 48 -6.42 6.00 2.49
N ASP A 49 -6.82 6.30 3.73
CA ASP A 49 -6.42 7.52 4.44
C ASP A 49 -4.90 7.62 4.62
N GLU A 50 -4.25 6.53 5.04
CA GLU A 50 -2.79 6.48 5.19
C GLU A 50 -2.10 6.74 3.85
N LEU A 51 -2.56 6.09 2.77
CA LEU A 51 -2.04 6.33 1.43
C LEU A 51 -2.23 7.78 0.99
N TYR A 52 -3.43 8.32 1.18
CA TYR A 52 -3.78 9.67 0.73
C TYR A 52 -2.93 10.73 1.44
N LEU A 53 -2.77 10.60 2.76
CA LEU A 53 -1.90 11.48 3.54
C LEU A 53 -0.44 11.38 3.11
N ILE A 54 0.05 10.17 2.83
CA ILE A 54 1.41 9.96 2.33
C ILE A 54 1.59 10.65 0.96
N ALA A 55 0.62 10.49 0.05
CA ALA A 55 0.64 11.13 -1.27
C ALA A 55 0.70 12.66 -1.16
N LEU A 56 -0.14 13.25 -0.31
CA LEU A 56 -0.09 14.68 0.00
C LEU A 56 1.25 15.10 0.64
N ALA A 57 1.82 14.26 1.50
CA ALA A 57 3.08 14.57 2.16
C ALA A 57 4.26 14.64 1.19
N ILE A 58 4.23 13.83 0.13
CA ILE A 58 5.27 13.77 -0.91
C ILE A 58 4.94 14.63 -2.14
N ASP A 59 3.90 15.46 -2.08
CA ASP A 59 3.43 16.31 -3.18
C ASP A 59 3.12 15.51 -4.48
N VAL A 60 2.42 14.38 -4.31
CA VAL A 60 2.02 13.50 -5.41
C VAL A 60 0.51 13.33 -5.42
N ASP A 61 -0.06 13.24 -6.62
CA ASP A 61 -1.47 12.91 -6.77
C ASP A 61 -1.79 11.52 -6.17
N PRO A 62 -2.73 11.43 -5.21
CA PRO A 62 -3.10 10.17 -4.59
C PRO A 62 -3.67 9.16 -5.60
N GLY A 63 -4.30 9.63 -6.68
CA GLY A 63 -4.80 8.78 -7.76
C GLY A 63 -3.69 8.09 -8.53
N ASP A 64 -2.60 8.81 -8.87
CA ASP A 64 -1.42 8.19 -9.48
C ASP A 64 -0.74 7.20 -8.54
N MET A 65 -0.62 7.55 -7.25
CA MET A 65 -0.05 6.65 -6.25
C MET A 65 -0.87 5.36 -6.12
N ILE A 66 -2.20 5.45 -6.07
CA ILE A 66 -3.11 4.29 -6.04
C ILE A 66 -2.92 3.42 -7.29
N LYS A 67 -2.88 4.01 -8.48
CA LYS A 67 -2.72 3.25 -9.74
C LYS A 67 -1.43 2.44 -9.76
N VAL A 68 -0.34 2.98 -9.21
CA VAL A 68 0.94 2.27 -9.14
C VAL A 68 0.90 1.14 -8.11
N ILE A 69 0.34 1.38 -6.93
CA ILE A 69 0.28 0.40 -5.85
C ILE A 69 -0.69 -0.74 -6.20
N CYS A 70 -1.88 -0.39 -6.69
CA CYS A 70 -2.97 -1.32 -7.03
C CYS A 70 -2.88 -1.90 -8.44
N LYS A 71 -1.76 -1.71 -9.16
CA LYS A 71 -1.60 -2.19 -10.55
C LYS A 71 -1.82 -3.70 -10.75
N ASP A 72 -1.66 -4.50 -9.69
CA ASP A 72 -1.90 -5.96 -9.73
C ASP A 72 -3.33 -6.37 -9.40
N ILE A 73 -4.17 -5.44 -8.97
CA ILE A 73 -5.53 -5.76 -8.59
C ILE A 73 -6.31 -5.97 -9.87
N VAL A 74 -6.45 -7.23 -10.25
CA VAL A 74 -7.29 -7.65 -11.35
C VAL A 74 -8.69 -7.91 -10.81
N LEU A 75 -9.69 -7.33 -11.43
CA LEU A 75 -11.09 -7.67 -11.15
C LEU A 75 -11.30 -9.12 -11.60
N ASN A 76 -11.67 -10.00 -10.67
CA ASN A 76 -12.02 -11.38 -11.03
C ASN A 76 -13.19 -11.38 -12.03
N ALA A 77 -13.08 -12.18 -13.09
CA ALA A 77 -14.14 -12.36 -14.07
C ALA A 77 -15.45 -12.82 -13.40
N PRO A 78 -16.63 -12.48 -13.96
CA PRO A 78 -17.94 -12.83 -13.37
C PRO A 78 -18.10 -14.33 -13.07
N GLU A 79 -17.44 -15.21 -13.82
CA GLU A 79 -17.46 -16.67 -13.62
C GLU A 79 -16.74 -17.14 -12.34
N GLN A 80 -15.77 -16.38 -11.84
CA GLN A 80 -15.07 -16.67 -10.58
C GLN A 80 -15.91 -16.26 -9.35
N GLN A 81 -16.70 -15.19 -9.47
CA GLN A 81 -17.59 -14.69 -8.40
C GLN A 81 -18.72 -15.68 -8.09
N LEU A 82 -19.26 -16.36 -9.11
CA LEU A 82 -20.28 -17.41 -8.96
C LEU A 82 -19.76 -18.57 -8.09
N LYS A 83 -18.54 -19.07 -8.35
CA LYS A 83 -17.92 -20.15 -7.56
C LYS A 83 -17.64 -19.78 -6.10
N LEU A 84 -17.37 -18.50 -5.83
CA LEU A 84 -17.21 -17.97 -4.46
C LEU A 84 -18.56 -17.81 -3.74
N SER A 85 -19.61 -17.43 -4.45
CA SER A 85 -20.98 -17.30 -3.90
C SER A 85 -21.60 -18.65 -3.54
N GLU A 86 -21.29 -19.72 -4.29
CA GLU A 86 -21.78 -21.08 -3.97
C GLU A 86 -21.05 -21.68 -2.76
N ARG A 87 -19.79 -21.30 -2.52
CA ARG A 87 -18.99 -21.81 -1.41
C ARG A 87 -19.33 -21.18 -0.06
N ASN A 88 -19.88 -19.96 -0.04
CA ASN A 88 -20.35 -19.27 1.18
C ASN A 88 -21.81 -19.64 1.57
N LYS A 89 -22.41 -20.63 0.92
CA LYS A 89 -23.77 -21.10 1.21
C LYS A 89 -23.83 -22.42 2.03
N LYS A 90 -22.72 -22.87 2.60
CA LYS A 90 -22.68 -24.06 3.47
C LYS A 90 -22.23 -23.71 4.88
#